data_AF-A0A2V6EM02-F1
#
_entry.id   AF-A0A2V6EM02-F1
#
_cell.length_a   1.000
_cell.length_b   1.000
_cell.length_c   1.000
_cell.angle_alpha   90.00
_cell.angle_beta   90.00
_cell.angle_gamma   90.00
#
_symmetry.space_group_name_H-M   'P 1'
#
loop_
_entity.id
_entity.type
_entity.pdbx_description
1 polymer ?
#
loop_
_entity_poly.entity_id
_entity_poly.type
_entity_poly.pdbx_seq_one_letter_code
_entity_poly.pdbx_strand_id
1 'polypeptide(L)'
;MAAAIVQPPPALLAPFAILLITIAIFPLVLKQHWERHYQKLCALLAATTCGYYFFALHGAARVQHAAGEYVSFIVVVGAFFVVAGAIHLHIPRSASPLANVTFLFGGSLLANFIGTIGASMLLLRPFLHMNRG
;
A
#
# COMPACT_ATOMS: atom_id res chain seq x y z
N MET A 1 -3.23 20.62 -32.86
CA MET A 1 -2.30 19.54 -33.22
C MET A 1 -2.50 18.42 -32.21
N ALA A 2 -3.15 17.33 -32.59
CA ALA A 2 -3.44 16.23 -31.67
C ALA A 2 -2.11 15.59 -31.24
N ALA A 3 -1.79 15.67 -29.95
CA ALA A 3 -0.63 14.98 -29.40
C ALA A 3 -0.83 13.49 -29.64
N ALA A 4 0.00 12.88 -30.49
CA ALA A 4 -0.01 11.45 -30.71
C ALA A 4 0.18 10.78 -29.34
N ILE A 5 -0.86 10.10 -28.86
CA ILE A 5 -0.83 9.33 -27.62
C ILE A 5 0.06 8.13 -27.92
N VAL A 6 1.37 8.26 -27.68
CA VAL A 6 2.28 7.13 -27.70
C VAL A 6 1.84 6.21 -26.58
N GLN A 7 1.19 5.12 -26.98
CA GLN A 7 0.75 4.07 -26.07
C GLN A 7 2.01 3.37 -25.56
N PRO A 8 2.24 3.31 -24.24
CA PRO A 8 3.37 2.57 -23.71
C PRO A 8 3.23 1.10 -24.07
N PRO A 9 4.33 0.41 -24.43
CA PRO A 9 4.28 -1.01 -24.72
C PRO A 9 3.82 -1.78 -23.47
N PRO A 10 3.04 -2.86 -23.62
CA PRO A 10 2.57 -3.66 -22.48
C PRO A 10 3.72 -4.26 -21.65
N ALA A 11 4.92 -4.39 -22.24
CA ALA A 11 6.14 -4.78 -21.53
C ALA A 11 6.49 -3.87 -20.34
N LEU A 12 6.01 -2.62 -20.32
CA LEU A 12 6.22 -1.70 -19.21
C LEU A 12 5.46 -2.11 -17.93
N LEU A 13 4.57 -3.11 -18.01
CA LEU A 13 3.95 -3.74 -16.84
C LEU A 13 4.90 -4.72 -16.13
N ALA A 14 5.97 -5.17 -16.79
CA ALA A 14 6.88 -6.17 -16.24
C ALA A 14 7.52 -5.74 -14.91
N PRO A 15 8.05 -4.51 -14.74
CA PRO A 15 8.60 -4.08 -13.45
C PRO A 15 7.57 -4.14 -12.31
N PHE A 16 6.31 -3.83 -12.60
CA PHE A 16 5.23 -3.92 -11.62
C PHE A 16 4.88 -5.38 -11.28
N ALA A 17 4.77 -6.25 -12.28
CA ALA A 17 4.53 -7.68 -12.04
C ALA A 17 5.67 -8.33 -11.26
N ILE A 18 6.92 -8.01 -11.59
CA ILE A 18 8.11 -8.47 -10.85
C ILE A 18 8.04 -7.99 -9.40
N LEU A 19 7.70 -6.71 -9.18
CA LEU A 19 7.54 -6.17 -7.83
C LEU A 19 6.50 -6.97 -7.04
N LEU A 20 5.30 -7.21 -7.60
CA LEU A 20 4.23 -7.97 -6.94
C LEU A 20 4.63 -9.40 -6.57
N ILE A 21 5.27 -10.11 -7.49
CA ILE A 21 5.76 -11.49 -7.24
C ILE A 21 6.80 -11.47 -6.12
N THR A 22 7.70 -10.48 -6.15
CA THR A 22 8.79 -10.41 -5.18
C THR A 22 8.27 -10.08 -3.78
N ILE A 23 7.38 -9.10 -3.64
CA ILE A 23 6.77 -8.76 -2.34
C ILE A 23 5.88 -9.89 -1.79
N ALA A 24 5.34 -10.76 -2.64
CA ALA A 24 4.52 -11.90 -2.20
C ALA A 24 5.39 -13.08 -1.72
N ILE A 25 6.49 -13.38 -2.41
CA ILE A 25 7.28 -14.60 -2.18
C ILE A 25 8.48 -14.35 -1.25
N PHE A 26 9.26 -13.31 -1.50
CA PHE A 26 10.55 -13.13 -0.84
C PHE A 26 10.47 -12.89 0.68
N PRO A 27 9.48 -12.16 1.23
CA PRO A 27 9.35 -12.05 2.68
C PRO A 27 9.11 -13.40 3.37
N LEU A 28 8.51 -14.37 2.67
CA LEU A 28 8.20 -15.71 3.20
C LEU A 28 9.43 -16.63 3.14
N VAL A 29 10.23 -16.55 2.07
CA VAL A 29 11.36 -17.47 1.85
C VAL A 29 12.67 -16.93 2.46
N LEU A 30 12.93 -15.61 2.36
CA LEU A 30 14.22 -14.99 2.70
C LEU A 30 14.05 -13.71 3.52
N LYS A 31 13.30 -13.78 4.62
CA LYS A 31 12.93 -12.62 5.47
C LYS A 31 14.10 -11.66 5.77
N GLN A 32 15.21 -12.16 6.30
CA GLN A 32 16.36 -11.31 6.68
C GLN A 32 17.03 -10.61 5.49
N HIS A 33 17.09 -11.27 4.33
CA HIS A 33 17.68 -10.66 3.13
C HIS A 33 16.73 -9.64 2.49
N TRP A 34 15.43 -9.95 2.51
CA TRP A 34 14.38 -9.08 1.99
C TRP A 34 14.33 -7.75 2.73
N GLU A 35 14.29 -7.76 4.07
CA GLU A 35 14.22 -6.53 4.89
C GLU A 35 15.38 -5.56 4.59
N ARG A 36 16.56 -6.07 4.22
CA ARG A 36 17.73 -5.24 3.87
C ARG A 36 17.71 -4.70 2.45
N HIS A 37 17.11 -5.41 1.48
CA HIS A 37 17.26 -5.12 0.05
C HIS A 37 15.98 -4.66 -0.64
N TYR A 38 14.81 -4.79 -0.01
CA TYR A 38 13.53 -4.45 -0.65
C TYR A 38 13.51 -3.00 -1.15
N GLN A 39 14.07 -2.06 -0.40
CA GLN A 39 14.14 -0.64 -0.77
C GLN A 39 14.92 -0.44 -2.07
N LYS A 40 16.06 -1.14 -2.21
CA LYS A 40 16.91 -1.06 -3.41
C LYS A 40 16.20 -1.66 -4.62
N LEU A 41 15.51 -2.78 -4.44
CA LEU A 41 14.72 -3.40 -5.51
C LEU A 41 13.58 -2.49 -5.97
N CYS A 42 12.79 -1.96 -5.03
CA CYS A 42 11.70 -1.02 -5.35
C CYS A 42 12.24 0.21 -6.09
N ALA A 43 13.34 0.79 -5.62
CA ALA A 43 13.97 1.94 -6.25
C ALA A 43 14.47 1.61 -7.66
N LEU A 44 15.09 0.43 -7.87
CA LEU A 44 15.57 -0.02 -9.17
C LEU A 44 14.41 -0.20 -10.17
N LEU A 45 13.34 -0.88 -9.76
CA LEU A 45 12.18 -1.12 -10.61
C LEU A 45 11.44 0.20 -10.94
N ALA A 46 11.29 1.08 -9.95
CA ALA A 46 10.72 2.42 -10.16
C ALA A 46 11.59 3.27 -11.09
N ALA A 47 12.92 3.29 -10.88
CA ALA A 47 13.87 4.02 -11.73
C ALA A 47 13.85 3.49 -13.17
N THR A 48 13.67 2.18 -13.36
CA THR A 48 13.56 1.57 -14.69
C THR A 48 12.32 2.08 -15.43
N THR A 49 11.15 2.06 -14.78
CA THR A 49 9.89 2.57 -15.37
C THR A 49 9.96 4.08 -15.61
N CYS A 50 10.41 4.85 -14.62
CA CYS A 50 10.53 6.31 -14.74
C CYS A 50 11.55 6.68 -15.83
N GLY A 51 12.72 6.02 -15.86
CA GLY A 51 13.75 6.24 -16.86
C GLY A 51 13.23 5.98 -18.28
N TYR A 52 12.45 4.91 -18.48
CA TYR A 52 11.80 4.66 -19.76
C TYR A 52 10.84 5.80 -20.17
N TYR A 53 10.04 6.29 -19.22
CA TYR A 53 9.16 7.44 -19.48
C TYR A 53 9.93 8.72 -19.81
N PHE A 54 11.05 9.00 -19.13
CA PHE A 54 11.87 10.18 -19.37
C PHE A 54 12.61 10.11 -20.71
N PHE A 55 13.33 9.02 -20.97
CA PHE A 55 14.26 8.94 -22.11
C PHE A 55 13.62 8.43 -23.41
N ALA A 56 12.69 7.46 -23.34
CA ALA A 56 12.10 6.87 -24.54
C ALA A 56 10.80 7.58 -24.95
N LEU A 57 9.93 7.84 -23.98
CA LEU A 57 8.60 8.41 -24.23
C LEU A 57 8.54 9.94 -24.13
N HIS A 58 9.64 10.60 -23.72
CA HIS A 58 9.69 12.05 -23.47
C HIS A 58 8.55 12.54 -22.55
N GLY A 59 8.07 11.67 -21.67
CA GLY A 59 6.86 11.83 -20.85
C GLY A 59 7.15 12.39 -19.46
N ALA A 60 8.12 13.29 -19.32
CA ALA A 60 8.53 13.87 -18.04
C ALA A 60 7.35 14.44 -17.24
N ALA A 61 6.42 15.12 -17.91
CA ALA A 61 5.21 15.68 -17.29
C ALA A 61 4.31 14.61 -16.65
N ARG A 62 4.21 13.40 -17.25
CA ARG A 62 3.43 12.29 -16.67
C ARG A 62 4.06 11.79 -15.38
N VAL A 63 5.39 11.66 -15.36
CA VAL A 63 6.12 11.23 -14.15
C VAL A 63 6.01 12.28 -13.05
N GLN A 64 6.11 13.56 -13.39
CA GLN A 64 5.92 14.65 -12.43
C GLN A 64 4.50 14.69 -11.86
N HIS A 65 3.49 14.54 -12.71
CA HIS A 65 2.09 14.48 -12.26
C HIS A 65 1.86 13.30 -11.31
N ALA A 66 2.32 12.10 -11.70
CA ALA A 66 2.21 10.90 -10.87
C ALA A 66 2.98 11.03 -9.54
N ALA A 67 4.13 11.70 -9.53
CA ALA A 67 4.87 12.00 -8.31
C ALA A 67 4.07 12.91 -7.36
N GLY A 68 3.36 13.91 -7.90
CA GLY A 68 2.47 14.78 -7.11
C GLY A 68 1.30 14.01 -6.48
N GLU A 69 0.68 13.11 -7.23
CA GLU A 69 -0.36 12.21 -6.71
C GLU A 69 0.19 11.27 -5.63
N TYR A 70 1.40 10.75 -5.83
CA TYR A 70 2.07 9.88 -4.88
C TYR A 70 2.40 10.59 -3.56
N VAL A 71 2.89 11.84 -3.62
CA VAL A 71 3.12 12.66 -2.44
C VAL A 71 1.80 12.92 -1.70
N SER A 72 0.74 13.27 -2.43
CA SER A 72 -0.58 13.49 -1.85
C SER A 72 -1.10 12.23 -1.14
N PHE A 73 -0.90 11.06 -1.75
CA PHE A 73 -1.23 9.77 -1.14
C PHE A 73 -0.44 9.52 0.16
N ILE A 74 0.89 9.77 0.16
CA ILE A 74 1.72 9.63 1.38
C ILE A 74 1.21 10.54 2.49
N VAL A 75 0.87 11.79 2.18
CA VAL A 75 0.35 12.74 3.18
C VAL A 75 -0.95 12.24 3.78
N VAL A 76 -1.88 11.74 2.97
CA VAL A 76 -3.16 11.18 3.45
C VAL A 76 -2.95 9.95 4.32
N VAL A 77 -2.10 9.01 3.90
CA VAL A 77 -1.76 7.82 4.69
C VAL A 77 -1.10 8.21 6.02
N GLY A 78 -0.20 9.20 5.99
CA GLY A 78 0.43 9.76 7.18
C GLY A 78 -0.58 10.40 8.14
N ALA A 79 -1.50 11.21 7.62
CA ALA A 79 -2.58 11.81 8.41
C ALA A 79 -3.46 10.74 9.06
N PHE A 80 -3.84 9.69 8.31
CA PHE A 80 -4.58 8.57 8.88
C PHE A 80 -3.81 7.82 9.95
N PHE A 81 -2.51 7.61 9.77
CA PHE A 81 -1.68 6.97 10.80
C PHE A 81 -1.69 7.78 12.10
N VAL A 82 -1.55 9.11 12.03
CA VAL A 82 -1.59 9.99 13.22
C VAL A 82 -2.97 9.99 13.87
N VAL A 83 -4.03 10.19 13.09
CA VAL A 83 -5.42 10.26 13.60
C VAL A 83 -5.86 8.92 14.18
N ALA A 84 -5.68 7.82 13.45
CA ALA A 84 -6.02 6.48 13.93
C ALA A 84 -5.18 6.08 15.16
N GLY A 85 -3.92 6.49 15.21
CA GLY A 85 -3.04 6.26 16.37
C GLY A 85 -3.52 6.95 17.66
N ALA A 86 -4.22 8.09 17.55
CA ALA A 86 -4.80 8.81 18.69
C ALA A 86 -6.14 8.24 19.16
N ILE A 87 -6.84 7.47 18.33
CA ILE A 87 -8.14 6.88 18.68
C ILE A 87 -7.91 5.60 19.48
N HIS A 88 -8.22 5.64 20.77
CA HIS A 88 -8.14 4.46 21.65
C HIS A 88 -9.54 3.83 21.80
N LEU A 89 -9.81 2.79 21.02
CA LEU A 89 -11.03 2.00 21.16
C LEU A 89 -10.82 0.91 22.22
N HIS A 90 -11.53 1.02 23.34
CA HIS A 90 -11.57 -0.03 24.35
C HIS A 90 -12.81 -0.91 24.13
N ILE A 91 -12.61 -2.21 23.91
CA ILE A 91 -13.69 -3.17 23.72
C ILE A 91 -13.60 -4.20 24.85
N PRO A 92 -14.53 -4.19 25.82
CA PRO A 92 -14.44 -5.02 27.03
C PRO A 92 -14.86 -6.49 26.83
N ARG A 93 -15.03 -6.95 25.58
CA ARG A 93 -15.52 -8.31 25.29
C ARG A 93 -14.37 -9.33 25.30
N SER A 94 -14.64 -10.49 25.92
CA SER A 94 -13.75 -11.65 25.92
C SER A 94 -13.58 -12.28 24.54
N ALA A 95 -12.39 -12.82 24.27
CA ALA A 95 -12.04 -13.50 23.03
C ALA A 95 -13.01 -14.66 22.74
N SER A 96 -13.86 -14.52 21.72
CA SER A 96 -14.69 -15.62 21.21
C SER A 96 -14.74 -15.59 19.68
N PRO A 97 -14.90 -16.74 19.01
CA PRO A 97 -14.97 -16.79 17.55
C PRO A 97 -16.04 -15.86 16.97
N LEU A 98 -17.23 -15.82 17.60
CA LEU A 98 -18.35 -14.98 17.15
C LEU A 98 -18.03 -13.48 17.33
N ALA A 99 -17.37 -13.09 18.43
CA ALA A 99 -16.95 -11.71 18.64
C ALA A 99 -15.91 -11.26 17.60
N ASN A 100 -14.96 -12.12 17.24
CA ASN A 100 -13.96 -11.81 16.21
C ASN A 100 -14.58 -11.66 14.82
N VAL A 101 -15.49 -12.58 14.44
CA VAL A 101 -16.16 -12.51 13.13
C VAL A 101 -17.03 -11.25 13.03
N THR A 102 -17.82 -10.95 14.06
CA THR A 102 -18.66 -9.74 14.06
C THR A 102 -17.83 -8.46 14.05
N PHE A 103 -16.71 -8.44 14.78
CA PHE A 103 -15.77 -7.32 14.75
C PHE A 103 -15.13 -7.13 13.36
N LEU A 104 -14.64 -8.20 12.74
CA LEU A 104 -14.05 -8.15 11.39
C LEU A 104 -15.09 -7.78 10.32
N PHE A 105 -16.33 -8.24 10.46
CA PHE A 105 -17.43 -7.84 9.58
C PHE A 105 -17.76 -6.35 9.72
N GLY A 106 -17.81 -5.83 10.96
CA GLY A 106 -17.91 -4.39 11.17
C GLY A 106 -16.74 -3.63 10.54
N GLY A 107 -15.52 -4.16 10.66
CA GLY A 107 -14.32 -3.61 10.05
C GLY A 107 -14.35 -3.60 8.53
N SER A 108 -14.90 -4.64 7.88
CA SER A 108 -15.04 -4.68 6.42
C SER A 108 -16.07 -3.67 5.92
N LEU A 109 -17.17 -3.45 6.65
CA LEU A 109 -18.12 -2.38 6.36
C LEU A 109 -17.44 -1.01 6.49
N LEU A 110 -16.73 -0.76 7.58
CA LEU A 110 -15.97 0.48 7.79
C LEU A 110 -14.93 0.73 6.69
N ALA A 111 -14.24 -0.31 6.23
CA ALA A 111 -13.25 -0.21 5.16
C ALA A 111 -13.82 0.33 3.84
N ASN A 112 -15.13 0.19 3.59
CA ASN A 112 -15.77 0.79 2.42
C ASN A 112 -15.95 2.32 2.56
N PHE A 113 -16.02 2.84 3.79
CA PHE A 113 -16.19 4.28 4.04
C PHE A 113 -14.86 5.02 4.18
N ILE A 114 -13.93 4.48 4.99
CA ILE A 114 -12.66 5.14 5.33
C ILE A 114 -11.44 4.53 4.62
N GLY A 115 -11.66 3.50 3.79
CA GLY A 115 -10.61 2.75 3.10
C GLY A 115 -10.03 1.60 3.93
N THR A 116 -9.52 0.58 3.24
CA THR A 116 -8.93 -0.63 3.86
C THR A 116 -7.72 -0.32 4.73
N ILE A 117 -6.87 0.63 4.32
CA ILE A 117 -5.69 1.06 5.08
C ILE A 117 -6.11 1.73 6.39
N GLY A 118 -7.04 2.70 6.32
CA GLY A 118 -7.51 3.44 7.50
C GLY A 118 -8.25 2.55 8.49
N ALA A 119 -9.17 1.71 8.01
CA ALA A 119 -9.88 0.75 8.85
C ALA A 119 -8.93 -0.25 9.53
N SER A 120 -7.94 -0.76 8.80
CA SER A 120 -6.94 -1.68 9.37
C SER A 120 -6.11 -1.00 10.46
N MET A 121 -5.63 0.22 10.23
CA MET A 121 -4.84 0.97 11.22
C MET A 121 -5.64 1.25 12.50
N LEU A 122 -6.92 1.62 12.37
CA LEU A 122 -7.82 1.91 13.50
C LEU A 122 -8.14 0.66 14.32
N LEU A 123 -8.40 -0.47 13.64
CA LEU A 123 -8.95 -1.68 14.26
C LEU A 123 -7.88 -2.67 14.72
N LEU A 124 -6.63 -2.54 14.24
CA LEU A 124 -5.54 -3.47 14.57
C LEU A 124 -5.30 -3.57 16.08
N ARG A 125 -5.16 -2.42 16.77
CA ARG A 125 -4.94 -2.38 18.22
C ARG A 125 -6.07 -3.01 19.03
N PRO A 126 -7.35 -2.61 18.86
CA PRO A 126 -8.44 -3.22 19.61
C PRO A 126 -8.60 -4.70 19.29
N PHE A 127 -8.41 -5.14 18.04
CA PHE A 127 -8.47 -6.56 17.68
C PHE A 127 -7.40 -7.39 18.39
N LEU A 128 -6.17 -6.88 18.44
CA LEU A 128 -5.08 -7.53 19.18
C LEU A 128 -5.35 -7.53 20.68
N HIS A 129 -5.95 -6.47 21.23
CA HIS A 129 -6.28 -6.40 22.65
C HIS A 129 -7.41 -7.37 23.03
N MET A 130 -8.46 -7.48 22.21
CA MET A 130 -9.54 -8.47 22.41
C MET A 130 -9.05 -9.91 22.42
N ASN A 131 -7.96 -10.21 21.69
CA ASN A 131 -7.37 -11.54 21.59
C ASN A 131 -6.08 -11.71 22.41
N ARG A 132 -5.71 -10.71 23.22
CA ARG A 132 -4.73 -10.90 24.30
C ARG A 132 -5.49 -11.61 25.43
N GLY A 133 -5.36 -12.94 25.45
CA GLY A 133 -5.86 -13.78 26.54
C GLY A 133 -5.36 -13.33 27.89
#